data_AF-A0A090M924-F1
#
_entry.id   AF-A0A090M924-F1
#
_cell.length_a   1.000
_cell.length_b   1.000
_cell.length_c   1.000
_cell.angle_alpha   90.00
_cell.angle_beta   90.00
_cell.angle_gamma   90.00
#
_symmetry.space_group_name_H-M   'P 1'
#
loop_
_entity.id
_entity.type
_entity.pdbx_description
1 polymer ?
#
loop_
_entity_poly.entity_id
_entity_poly.type
_entity_poly.pdbx_seq_one_letter_code
_entity_poly.pdbx_strand_id
1 'polypeptide(L)'
;MDADAVDVLRRRARALRRAIPGRYDDLRALARGFQLDEVTPDALARAMIECSRASSDAAREIDALARALPSEAHRARLRRALGGGVETTGTTGCSSETRRAREVKAETLAPGLVCLRKFMTVERQRWLADESFRLGESVDVQQGFFERSSDGAAKLNQGSRGRMILTPEAFPGDALREMCAEAVRAAQKVDDAMPDMNPTTCLVNFYKDGAEFKWHKDSEDPKLVKSRAGPPIVSFSVGMSADFGYKYSFEDPTHEVVRLNSGDVLLFGGPSRMIVHSVLNVHPGSMPGHLRGKMLNGRLNVTVRDIGEGVIDTSQFPAYRVSYDGVPAEGNV
;
A
#
# COMPACT_ATOMS: atom_id res chain seq x y z
N MET A 1 12.87 22.43 -8.37
CA MET A 1 12.19 23.66 -7.89
C MET A 1 13.12 24.29 -6.89
N ASP A 2 13.42 25.58 -7.03
CA ASP A 2 14.30 26.30 -6.12
C ASP A 2 13.70 26.39 -4.70
N ALA A 3 14.54 26.46 -3.67
CA ALA A 3 14.13 26.51 -2.25
C ALA A 3 13.21 27.71 -1.98
N ASP A 4 13.47 28.84 -2.64
CA ASP A 4 12.67 30.06 -2.53
C ASP A 4 11.27 29.90 -3.12
N ALA A 5 11.14 29.18 -4.24
CA ALA A 5 9.85 28.90 -4.86
C ALA A 5 8.98 28.01 -3.97
N VAL A 6 9.59 27.03 -3.28
CA VAL A 6 8.89 26.16 -2.34
C VAL A 6 8.38 26.95 -1.13
N ASP A 7 9.17 27.87 -0.58
CA ASP A 7 8.73 28.67 0.56
C ASP A 7 7.60 29.66 0.20
N VAL A 8 7.66 30.27 -0.98
CA VAL A 8 6.56 31.09 -1.52
C VAL A 8 5.26 30.27 -1.58
N LEU A 9 5.28 29.06 -2.13
CA LEU A 9 4.09 28.21 -2.21
C LEU A 9 3.57 27.81 -0.83
N ARG A 10 4.45 27.55 0.14
CA ARG A 10 4.05 27.27 1.53
C ARG A 10 3.39 28.48 2.19
N ARG A 11 3.87 29.70 1.95
CA ARG A 11 3.24 30.93 2.45
C ARG A 11 1.85 31.12 1.86
N ARG A 12 1.69 30.93 0.55
CA ARG A 12 0.39 30.98 -0.15
C ARG A 12 -0.60 29.94 0.35
N ALA A 13 -0.16 28.69 0.50
CA ALA A 13 -0.97 27.61 1.05
C ALA A 13 -1.47 27.91 2.48
N ARG A 14 -0.62 28.51 3.32
CA ARG A 14 -1.00 28.96 4.68
C ARG A 14 -1.99 30.12 4.66
N ALA A 15 -1.86 31.06 3.71
CA ALA A 15 -2.82 32.14 3.53
C ALA A 15 -4.18 31.59 3.08
N LEU A 16 -4.18 30.71 2.07
CA LEU A 16 -5.41 30.08 1.58
C LEU A 16 -6.12 29.26 2.68
N ARG A 17 -5.38 28.50 3.49
CA ARG A 17 -5.97 27.74 4.61
C ARG A 17 -6.70 28.65 5.61
N ARG A 18 -6.18 29.86 5.85
CA ARG A 18 -6.83 30.85 6.71
C ARG A 18 -8.06 31.47 6.04
N ALA A 19 -8.05 31.63 4.72
CA ALA A 19 -9.15 32.22 3.96
C ALA A 19 -10.34 31.27 3.73
N ILE A 20 -10.11 29.96 3.67
CA ILE A 20 -11.15 28.93 3.47
C ILE A 20 -11.07 27.81 4.52
N PRO A 21 -11.23 28.12 5.81
CA PRO A 21 -11.22 27.12 6.87
C PRO A 21 -12.34 26.09 6.62
N GLY A 22 -12.06 24.81 6.85
CA GLY A 22 -12.98 23.70 6.59
C GLY A 22 -13.02 23.20 5.14
N ARG A 23 -12.75 24.05 4.15
CA ARG A 23 -12.72 23.65 2.71
C ARG A 23 -11.32 23.44 2.15
N TYR A 24 -10.30 23.96 2.84
CA TYR A 24 -8.91 23.90 2.39
C TYR A 24 -8.42 22.47 2.16
N ASP A 25 -8.71 21.56 3.08
CA ASP A 25 -8.20 20.18 3.00
C ASP A 25 -8.85 19.41 1.84
N ASP A 26 -10.13 19.66 1.54
CA ASP A 26 -10.83 19.12 0.37
C ASP A 26 -10.29 19.69 -0.95
N LEU A 27 -10.13 21.03 -1.02
CA LEU A 27 -9.56 21.68 -2.20
C LEU A 27 -8.12 21.18 -2.46
N ARG A 28 -7.34 20.98 -1.39
CA ARG A 28 -5.99 20.42 -1.47
C ARG A 28 -6.01 18.97 -1.95
N ALA A 29 -6.96 18.16 -1.49
CA ALA A 29 -7.13 16.79 -1.95
C ALA A 29 -7.47 16.72 -3.44
N LEU A 30 -8.41 17.56 -3.90
CA LEU A 30 -8.78 17.67 -5.31
C LEU A 30 -7.61 18.15 -6.18
N ALA A 31 -6.88 19.18 -5.73
CA ALA A 31 -5.72 19.70 -6.45
C ALA A 31 -4.62 18.64 -6.60
N ARG A 32 -4.44 17.79 -5.57
CA ARG A 32 -3.50 16.69 -5.61
C ARG A 32 -3.98 15.54 -6.51
N GLY A 33 -5.25 15.14 -6.42
CA GLY A 33 -5.83 14.14 -7.30
C GLY A 33 -5.77 14.57 -8.78
N PHE A 34 -5.93 15.86 -9.05
CA PHE A 34 -5.78 16.41 -10.40
C PHE A 34 -4.35 16.26 -10.95
N GLN A 35 -3.33 16.53 -10.12
CA GLN A 35 -1.93 16.32 -10.52
C GLN A 35 -1.58 14.84 -10.75
N LEU A 36 -2.37 13.93 -10.21
CA LEU A 36 -2.25 12.47 -10.37
C LEU A 36 -3.16 11.91 -11.46
N ASP A 37 -3.90 12.76 -12.18
CA ASP A 37 -4.91 12.38 -13.17
C ASP A 37 -6.09 11.55 -12.62
N GLU A 38 -6.33 11.63 -11.31
CA GLU A 38 -7.43 10.94 -10.60
C GLU A 38 -8.71 11.81 -10.52
N VAL A 39 -8.56 13.12 -10.68
CA VAL A 39 -9.66 14.11 -10.62
C VAL A 39 -9.76 14.82 -11.96
N THR A 40 -10.98 14.99 -12.47
CA THR A 40 -11.20 15.70 -13.74
C THR A 40 -10.88 17.19 -13.59
N PRO A 41 -10.44 17.86 -14.68
CA PRO A 41 -10.23 19.30 -14.67
C PRO A 41 -11.45 20.08 -14.16
N ASP A 42 -12.67 19.67 -14.54
CA ASP A 42 -13.91 20.35 -14.15
C ASP A 42 -14.25 20.20 -12.66
N ALA A 43 -13.96 19.04 -12.07
CA ALA A 43 -14.17 18.83 -10.64
C ALA A 43 -13.26 19.74 -9.80
N LEU A 44 -11.99 19.85 -10.17
CA LEU A 44 -11.08 20.80 -9.52
C LEU A 44 -11.49 22.26 -9.79
N ALA A 45 -11.84 22.60 -11.04
CA ALA A 45 -12.25 23.95 -11.42
C ALA A 45 -13.48 24.42 -10.63
N ARG A 46 -14.51 23.56 -10.48
CA ARG A 46 -15.69 23.85 -9.67
C ARG A 46 -15.33 24.17 -8.22
N ALA A 47 -14.51 23.33 -7.59
CA ALA A 47 -14.08 23.55 -6.20
C ALA A 47 -13.25 24.83 -6.04
N MET A 48 -12.38 25.13 -7.02
CA MET A 48 -11.61 26.37 -7.04
C MET A 48 -12.51 27.60 -7.20
N ILE A 49 -13.52 27.55 -8.07
CA ILE A 49 -14.51 28.63 -8.23
C ILE A 49 -15.30 28.84 -6.94
N GLU A 50 -15.77 27.76 -6.33
CA GLU A 50 -16.54 27.82 -5.09
C GLU A 50 -15.70 28.41 -3.94
N CYS A 51 -14.47 27.95 -3.76
CA CYS A 51 -13.57 28.46 -2.73
C CYS A 51 -13.13 29.90 -3.01
N SER A 52 -13.00 30.30 -4.28
CA SER A 52 -12.67 31.68 -4.65
C SER A 52 -13.75 32.68 -4.26
N ARG A 53 -15.01 32.23 -4.10
CA ARG A 53 -16.12 33.08 -3.65
C ARG A 53 -16.09 33.37 -2.14
N ALA A 54 -15.26 32.69 -1.36
CA ALA A 54 -15.20 32.89 0.08
C ALA A 54 -14.61 34.26 0.46
N SER A 55 -13.59 34.73 -0.28
CA SER A 55 -13.00 36.06 -0.10
C SER A 55 -12.11 36.43 -1.30
N SER A 56 -11.81 37.72 -1.45
CA SER A 56 -10.86 38.22 -2.45
C SER A 56 -9.44 37.68 -2.23
N ASP A 57 -9.05 37.43 -0.97
CA ASP A 57 -7.79 36.76 -0.63
C ASP A 57 -7.80 35.30 -1.09
N ALA A 58 -8.89 34.56 -0.89
CA ALA A 58 -9.02 33.19 -1.36
C ALA A 58 -8.90 33.11 -2.89
N ALA A 59 -9.60 33.99 -3.62
CA ALA A 59 -9.52 34.07 -5.08
C ALA A 59 -8.07 34.30 -5.56
N ARG A 60 -7.37 35.27 -4.95
CA ARG A 60 -5.98 35.61 -5.29
C ARG A 60 -5.03 34.44 -5.07
N GLU A 61 -5.16 33.74 -3.94
CA GLU A 61 -4.27 32.61 -3.62
C GLU A 61 -4.56 31.37 -4.47
N ILE A 62 -5.84 31.10 -4.78
CA ILE A 62 -6.24 29.99 -5.66
C ILE A 62 -5.68 30.19 -7.07
N ASP A 63 -5.82 31.39 -7.61
CA ASP A 63 -5.32 31.77 -8.93
C ASP A 63 -3.78 31.69 -9.01
N ALA A 64 -3.08 32.17 -7.96
CA ALA A 64 -1.63 32.04 -7.85
C ALA A 64 -1.16 30.57 -7.78
N LEU A 65 -1.87 29.72 -7.03
CA LEU A 65 -1.55 28.29 -6.92
C LEU A 65 -1.85 27.54 -8.22
N ALA A 66 -2.91 27.90 -8.95
CA ALA A 66 -3.26 27.34 -10.25
C ALA A 66 -2.12 27.53 -11.27
N ARG A 67 -1.56 28.75 -11.32
CA ARG A 67 -0.42 29.08 -12.18
C ARG A 67 0.87 28.36 -11.77
N ALA A 68 1.01 28.02 -10.50
CA ALA A 68 2.20 27.36 -9.97
C ALA A 68 2.16 25.82 -10.05
N LEU A 69 1.12 25.22 -10.64
CA LEU A 69 1.12 23.77 -10.91
C LEU A 69 2.37 23.40 -11.71
N PRO A 70 3.14 22.34 -11.37
CA PRO A 70 4.42 22.07 -12.02
C PRO A 70 4.34 21.73 -13.51
N SER A 71 3.30 21.00 -13.93
CA SER A 71 3.12 20.48 -15.28
C SER A 71 2.39 21.46 -16.19
N GLU A 72 2.95 21.76 -17.37
CA GLU A 72 2.28 22.60 -18.37
C GLU A 72 0.99 21.96 -18.88
N ALA A 73 0.97 20.63 -19.03
CA ALA A 73 -0.24 19.90 -19.42
C ALA A 73 -1.36 20.04 -18.39
N HIS A 74 -1.04 19.95 -17.09
CA HIS A 74 -2.02 20.18 -16.02
C HIS A 74 -2.48 21.64 -16.00
N ARG A 75 -1.56 22.62 -16.17
CA ARG A 75 -1.94 24.04 -16.28
C ARG A 75 -2.87 24.32 -17.46
N ALA A 76 -2.63 23.72 -18.62
CA ALA A 76 -3.47 23.90 -19.81
C ALA A 76 -4.86 23.30 -19.63
N ARG A 77 -4.94 22.09 -19.07
CA ARG A 77 -6.22 21.41 -18.76
C ARG A 77 -7.06 22.21 -17.76
N LEU A 78 -6.43 22.70 -16.69
CA LEU A 78 -7.13 23.49 -15.68
C LEU A 78 -7.57 24.86 -16.22
N ARG A 79 -6.73 25.53 -17.03
CA ARG A 79 -7.10 26.79 -17.71
C ARG A 79 -8.33 26.63 -18.59
N ARG A 80 -8.42 25.52 -19.35
CA ARG A 80 -9.59 25.23 -20.19
C ARG A 80 -10.86 25.07 -19.36
N ALA A 81 -10.78 24.33 -18.25
CA ALA A 81 -11.93 24.11 -17.36
C ALA A 81 -12.36 25.38 -16.60
N LEU A 82 -11.43 26.28 -16.28
CA LEU A 82 -11.73 27.58 -15.66
C LEU A 82 -12.29 28.60 -16.65
N GLY A 83 -11.97 28.47 -17.95
CA GLY A 83 -12.41 29.39 -19.02
C GLY A 83 -13.70 28.98 -19.73
N GLY A 84 -14.12 27.72 -19.62
CA GLY A 84 -15.43 27.25 -20.10
C GLY A 84 -16.52 27.64 -19.09
N GLY A 85 -17.53 28.38 -19.54
CA GLY A 85 -18.73 28.64 -18.73
C GLY A 85 -19.34 27.33 -18.26
N VAL A 86 -19.76 27.28 -17.00
CA VAL A 86 -20.48 26.14 -16.43
C VAL A 86 -21.79 25.99 -17.20
N GLU A 87 -21.88 25.03 -18.11
CA GLU A 87 -23.18 24.56 -18.59
C GLU A 87 -23.85 23.76 -17.48
N THR A 88 -24.75 24.42 -16.76
CA THR A 88 -25.77 23.78 -15.95
C THR A 88 -27.01 23.55 -16.81
N THR A 89 -27.30 22.30 -17.16
CA THR A 89 -28.63 21.66 -17.12
C THR A 89 -28.53 20.24 -17.72
N GLY A 90 -29.13 19.26 -17.04
CA GLY A 90 -29.27 17.89 -17.56
C GLY A 90 -29.44 16.82 -16.47
N THR A 91 -30.62 16.77 -15.88
CA THR A 91 -31.10 15.70 -14.99
C THR A 91 -30.94 14.32 -15.65
N THR A 92 -30.44 13.35 -14.87
CA THR A 92 -30.56 11.89 -15.07
C THR A 92 -30.42 11.37 -16.51
N GLY A 93 -29.18 11.03 -16.87
CA GLY A 93 -28.90 9.87 -17.72
C GLY A 93 -27.94 8.99 -16.94
N CYS A 94 -28.41 7.84 -16.46
CA CYS A 94 -27.55 6.73 -16.10
C CYS A 94 -26.90 6.24 -17.41
N SER A 95 -25.87 6.95 -17.88
CA SER A 95 -24.97 6.38 -18.87
C SER A 95 -24.03 5.50 -18.08
N SER A 96 -24.28 4.21 -18.16
CA SER A 96 -23.30 3.16 -17.91
C SER A 96 -22.10 3.38 -18.83
N GLU A 97 -21.28 4.38 -18.56
CA GLU A 97 -19.88 4.32 -18.92
C GLU A 97 -19.32 3.25 -18.01
N THR A 98 -19.30 2.02 -18.53
CA THR A 98 -18.48 0.94 -18.01
C THR A 98 -17.11 1.56 -17.72
N ARG A 99 -16.80 1.83 -16.44
CA ARG A 99 -15.44 2.14 -15.99
C ARG A 99 -14.60 1.06 -16.61
N ARG A 100 -13.87 1.38 -17.69
CA ARG A 100 -13.00 0.42 -18.35
C ARG A 100 -12.09 -0.06 -17.25
N ALA A 101 -12.27 -1.31 -16.82
CA ALA A 101 -11.55 -1.85 -15.67
C ALA A 101 -10.07 -1.58 -15.95
N ARG A 102 -9.44 -0.80 -15.09
CA ARG A 102 -8.03 -0.43 -15.26
C ARG A 102 -7.27 -1.74 -15.32
N GLU A 103 -6.74 -2.06 -16.50
CA GLU A 103 -6.07 -3.34 -16.72
C GLU A 103 -4.87 -3.40 -15.76
N VAL A 104 -4.89 -4.40 -14.88
CA VAL A 104 -3.80 -4.63 -13.93
C VAL A 104 -2.57 -5.01 -14.76
N LYS A 105 -1.53 -4.19 -14.70
CA LYS A 105 -0.25 -4.56 -15.33
C LYS A 105 0.39 -5.66 -14.49
N ALA A 106 0.43 -6.87 -15.02
CA ALA A 106 1.07 -8.02 -14.39
C ALA A 106 2.42 -8.31 -15.06
N GLU A 107 3.41 -8.67 -14.26
CA GLU A 107 4.76 -9.04 -14.68
C GLU A 107 5.08 -10.44 -14.14
N THR A 108 5.18 -11.43 -15.03
CA THR A 108 5.65 -12.78 -14.66
C THR A 108 7.18 -12.75 -14.60
N LEU A 109 7.73 -12.86 -13.40
CA LEU A 109 9.18 -12.79 -13.14
C LEU A 109 9.84 -14.17 -13.25
N ALA A 110 9.12 -15.22 -12.86
CA ALA A 110 9.47 -16.63 -13.00
C ALA A 110 8.19 -17.48 -12.88
N PRO A 111 8.20 -18.78 -13.21
CA PRO A 111 7.05 -19.65 -12.99
C PRO A 111 6.58 -19.67 -11.52
N GLY A 112 5.33 -19.29 -11.30
CA GLY A 112 4.74 -19.12 -9.98
C GLY A 112 5.17 -17.84 -9.26
N LEU A 113 5.83 -16.89 -9.92
CA LEU A 113 6.29 -15.61 -9.35
C LEU A 113 5.80 -14.44 -10.20
N VAL A 114 4.76 -13.75 -9.72
CA VAL A 114 4.08 -12.68 -10.45
C VAL A 114 4.02 -11.39 -9.62
N CYS A 115 4.36 -10.26 -10.25
CA CYS A 115 4.17 -8.94 -9.67
C CYS A 115 3.02 -8.20 -10.36
N LEU A 116 1.97 -7.88 -9.59
CA LEU A 116 0.84 -7.07 -10.03
C LEU A 116 1.11 -5.60 -9.67
N ARG A 117 1.33 -4.77 -10.69
CA ARG A 117 1.65 -3.35 -10.52
C ARG A 117 0.42 -2.52 -10.27
N LYS A 118 0.46 -1.68 -9.23
CA LYS A 118 -0.63 -0.77 -8.84
C LYS A 118 -1.98 -1.48 -8.77
N PHE A 119 -1.97 -2.73 -8.31
CA PHE A 119 -3.17 -3.56 -8.16
C PHE A 119 -4.15 -2.96 -7.16
N MET A 120 -3.63 -2.43 -6.04
CA MET A 120 -4.48 -1.77 -5.05
C MET A 120 -4.80 -0.34 -5.45
N THR A 121 -6.09 -0.01 -5.47
CA THR A 121 -6.56 1.38 -5.58
C THR A 121 -6.08 2.22 -4.38
N VAL A 122 -6.21 3.54 -4.49
CA VAL A 122 -5.89 4.46 -3.39
C VAL A 122 -6.73 4.14 -2.14
N GLU A 123 -8.00 3.78 -2.32
CA GLU A 123 -8.93 3.41 -1.26
C GLU A 123 -8.48 2.12 -0.57
N ARG A 124 -8.12 1.08 -1.34
CA ARG A 124 -7.61 -0.18 -0.77
C ARG A 124 -6.30 0.01 -0.01
N GLN A 125 -5.40 0.84 -0.53
CA GLN A 125 -4.16 1.17 0.17
C GLN A 125 -4.42 1.90 1.50
N ARG A 126 -5.35 2.87 1.51
CA ARG A 126 -5.73 3.59 2.72
C ARG A 126 -6.40 2.68 3.74
N TRP A 127 -7.36 1.88 3.29
CA TRP A 127 -8.07 0.92 4.14
C TRP A 127 -7.09 -0.06 4.78
N LEU A 128 -6.20 -0.67 3.99
CA LEU A 128 -5.23 -1.63 4.51
C LEU A 128 -4.26 -0.99 5.51
N ALA A 129 -3.86 0.27 5.28
CA ALA A 129 -3.04 1.02 6.22
C ALA A 129 -3.79 1.35 7.52
N ASP A 130 -5.01 1.90 7.43
CA ASP A 130 -5.84 2.26 8.58
C ASP A 130 -6.10 1.03 9.46
N GLU A 131 -6.53 -0.09 8.88
CA GLU A 131 -6.82 -1.31 9.63
C GLU A 131 -5.57 -1.94 10.25
N SER A 132 -4.46 -1.96 9.50
CA SER A 132 -3.19 -2.48 10.03
C SER A 132 -2.68 -1.66 11.22
N PHE A 133 -2.80 -0.32 11.17
CA PHE A 133 -2.38 0.54 12.29
C PHE A 133 -3.38 0.51 13.45
N ARG A 134 -4.69 0.44 13.18
CA ARG A 134 -5.70 0.22 14.23
C ARG A 134 -5.42 -1.05 15.01
N LEU A 135 -5.13 -2.16 14.33
CA LEU A 135 -4.74 -3.42 14.97
C LEU A 135 -3.38 -3.31 15.66
N GLY A 136 -2.39 -2.69 15.01
CA GLY A 136 -1.02 -2.56 15.52
C GLY A 136 -0.86 -1.62 16.70
N GLU A 137 -1.77 -0.67 16.91
CA GLU A 137 -1.75 0.25 18.04
C GLU A 137 -2.70 -0.16 19.17
N SER A 138 -3.61 -1.09 18.89
CA SER A 138 -4.60 -1.59 19.85
C SER A 138 -3.93 -2.36 21.00
N VAL A 139 -4.53 -2.22 22.18
CA VAL A 139 -4.16 -2.96 23.41
C VAL A 139 -4.85 -4.33 23.49
N ASP A 140 -5.88 -4.56 22.68
CA ASP A 140 -6.71 -5.77 22.71
C ASP A 140 -6.13 -6.90 21.84
N VAL A 141 -5.18 -6.59 20.96
CA VAL A 141 -4.46 -7.60 20.18
C VAL A 141 -3.29 -8.07 21.04
N GLN A 142 -3.14 -9.39 21.20
CA GLN A 142 -2.11 -9.97 22.08
C GLN A 142 -0.73 -9.33 21.90
N GLN A 143 -0.36 -8.97 20.66
CA GLN A 143 0.84 -8.21 20.29
C GLN A 143 0.60 -7.31 19.06
N GLY A 144 0.52 -5.99 19.28
CA GLY A 144 0.52 -4.97 18.21
C GLY A 144 1.94 -4.68 17.68
N PHE A 145 2.12 -3.64 16.86
CA PHE A 145 3.44 -3.22 16.34
C PHE A 145 4.41 -2.74 17.43
N PHE A 146 3.88 -2.31 18.58
CA PHE A 146 4.63 -1.60 19.60
C PHE A 146 4.68 -2.36 20.92
N GLU A 147 5.88 -2.46 21.49
CA GLU A 147 6.08 -2.71 22.91
C GLU A 147 6.01 -1.39 23.66
N ARG A 148 5.22 -1.35 24.74
CA ARG A 148 5.06 -0.17 25.60
C ARG A 148 5.78 -0.41 26.91
N SER A 149 6.69 0.49 27.28
CA SER A 149 7.31 0.49 28.61
C SER A 149 6.38 1.08 29.66
N SER A 150 6.69 0.83 30.94
CA SER A 150 5.91 1.27 32.10
C SER A 150 5.77 2.80 32.23
N ASP A 151 6.65 3.56 31.59
CA ASP A 151 6.61 5.03 31.48
C ASP A 151 5.77 5.54 30.30
N GLY A 152 5.17 4.65 29.51
CA GLY A 152 4.34 4.97 28.36
C GLY A 152 5.10 5.15 27.04
N ALA A 153 6.43 4.98 27.00
CA ALA A 153 7.17 5.03 25.74
C ALA A 153 6.87 3.79 24.87
N ALA A 154 6.69 4.00 23.56
CA ALA A 154 6.39 2.94 22.60
C ALA A 154 7.57 2.73 21.65
N LYS A 155 8.04 1.49 21.55
CA LYS A 155 9.08 1.06 20.59
C LYS A 155 8.54 -0.05 19.72
N LEU A 156 9.05 -0.19 18.50
CA LEU A 156 8.61 -1.30 17.65
C LEU A 156 9.12 -2.62 18.21
N ASN A 157 8.28 -3.66 18.17
CA ASN A 157 8.53 -4.97 18.80
C ASN A 157 9.60 -5.84 18.13
N GLN A 158 10.20 -5.38 17.01
CA GLN A 158 11.36 -5.99 16.36
C GLN A 158 12.41 -4.94 16.00
N GLY A 159 12.72 -4.04 16.94
CA GLY A 159 13.77 -3.03 16.77
C GLY A 159 13.36 -1.93 15.78
N SER A 160 13.84 -2.01 14.54
CA SER A 160 13.46 -1.07 13.47
C SER A 160 12.16 -1.45 12.76
N ARG A 161 11.55 -2.58 13.14
CA ARG A 161 10.36 -3.16 12.52
C ARG A 161 9.30 -3.48 13.56
N GLY A 162 8.04 -3.27 13.23
CA GLY A 162 6.89 -3.78 13.97
C GLY A 162 6.30 -4.97 13.21
N ARG A 163 5.97 -6.05 13.91
CA ARG A 163 5.35 -7.23 13.32
C ARG A 163 4.11 -7.63 14.11
N MET A 164 3.07 -8.01 13.38
CA MET A 164 1.90 -8.70 13.92
C MET A 164 1.66 -9.98 13.14
N ILE A 165 1.04 -10.94 13.82
CA ILE A 165 0.57 -12.19 13.22
C ILE A 165 -0.90 -12.31 13.57
N LEU A 166 -1.72 -12.46 12.55
CA LEU A 166 -3.17 -12.40 12.61
C LEU A 166 -3.75 -13.50 11.72
N THR A 167 -5.01 -13.82 11.93
CA THR A 167 -5.79 -14.48 10.89
C THR A 167 -6.42 -13.40 9.99
N PRO A 168 -6.78 -13.70 8.73
CA PRO A 168 -7.44 -12.72 7.86
C PRO A 168 -8.72 -12.10 8.44
N GLU A 169 -9.43 -12.82 9.33
CA GLU A 169 -10.64 -12.37 10.05
C GLU A 169 -10.40 -11.19 10.99
N ALA A 170 -9.14 -10.92 11.37
CA ALA A 170 -8.82 -9.75 12.18
C ALA A 170 -9.11 -8.43 11.43
N PHE A 171 -9.15 -8.47 10.10
CA PHE A 171 -9.56 -7.35 9.25
C PHE A 171 -11.09 -7.35 9.11
N PRO A 172 -11.73 -6.18 9.09
CA PRO A 172 -13.19 -6.08 9.07
C PRO A 172 -13.79 -6.66 7.78
N GLY A 173 -14.72 -7.59 7.95
CA GLY A 173 -15.37 -8.31 6.85
C GLY A 173 -14.40 -9.20 6.08
N ASP A 174 -14.80 -9.64 4.88
CA ASP A 174 -13.99 -10.51 4.04
C ASP A 174 -13.04 -9.76 3.10
N ALA A 175 -12.88 -8.45 3.27
CA ALA A 175 -12.19 -7.57 2.32
C ALA A 175 -10.73 -8.00 2.04
N LEU A 176 -9.97 -8.43 3.05
CA LEU A 176 -8.61 -8.93 2.84
C LEU A 176 -8.61 -10.26 2.07
N ARG A 177 -9.55 -11.17 2.40
CA ARG A 177 -9.71 -12.46 1.71
C ARG A 177 -10.10 -12.25 0.24
N GLU A 178 -11.01 -11.32 -0.03
CA GLU A 178 -11.43 -10.92 -1.38
C GLU A 178 -10.26 -10.32 -2.17
N MET A 179 -9.50 -9.40 -1.58
CA MET A 179 -8.29 -8.84 -2.21
C MET A 179 -7.26 -9.91 -2.56
N CYS A 180 -7.06 -10.91 -1.69
CA CYS A 180 -6.18 -12.05 -1.98
C CYS A 180 -6.70 -12.88 -3.15
N ALA A 181 -7.99 -13.25 -3.12
CA ALA A 181 -8.60 -14.05 -4.17
C ALA A 181 -8.57 -13.33 -5.53
N GLU A 182 -8.78 -12.02 -5.55
CA GLU A 182 -8.64 -11.22 -6.78
C GLU A 182 -7.19 -11.17 -7.29
N ALA A 183 -6.20 -11.05 -6.39
CA ALA A 183 -4.79 -11.03 -6.77
C ALA A 183 -4.34 -12.39 -7.34
N VAL A 184 -4.76 -13.50 -6.70
CA VAL A 184 -4.49 -14.86 -7.19
C VAL A 184 -5.10 -15.06 -8.59
N ARG A 185 -6.39 -14.71 -8.77
CA ARG A 185 -7.04 -14.78 -10.09
C ARG A 185 -6.36 -13.91 -11.14
N ALA A 186 -5.84 -12.74 -10.76
CA ALA A 186 -5.12 -11.87 -11.69
C ALA A 186 -3.76 -12.47 -12.09
N ALA A 187 -3.05 -13.11 -11.16
CA ALA A 187 -1.79 -13.78 -11.46
C ALA A 187 -1.98 -15.04 -12.32
N GLN A 188 -3.00 -15.85 -12.03
CA GLN A 188 -3.35 -17.05 -12.82
C GLN A 188 -3.64 -16.74 -14.29
N LYS A 189 -4.15 -15.52 -14.60
CA LYS A 189 -4.38 -15.09 -15.99
C LYS A 189 -3.10 -14.93 -16.82
N VAL A 190 -1.94 -14.78 -16.17
CA VAL A 190 -0.65 -14.53 -16.83
C VAL A 190 0.41 -15.60 -16.54
N ASP A 191 0.10 -16.54 -15.66
CA ASP A 191 1.01 -17.61 -15.25
C ASP A 191 0.23 -18.85 -14.78
N ASP A 192 0.19 -19.88 -15.62
CA ASP A 192 -0.48 -21.15 -15.34
C ASP A 192 0.16 -21.94 -14.19
N ALA A 193 1.39 -21.59 -13.78
CA ALA A 193 2.05 -22.20 -12.63
C ALA A 193 1.61 -21.62 -11.28
N MET A 194 0.77 -20.58 -11.28
CA MET A 194 0.23 -19.96 -10.07
C MET A 194 -0.94 -20.79 -9.49
N PRO A 195 -0.79 -21.43 -8.32
CA PRO A 195 -1.86 -22.23 -7.74
C PRO A 195 -2.91 -21.37 -7.01
N ASP A 196 -4.02 -22.00 -6.64
CA ASP A 196 -5.00 -21.41 -5.73
C ASP A 196 -4.43 -21.26 -4.30
N MET A 197 -5.12 -20.46 -3.49
CA MET A 197 -4.81 -20.25 -2.07
C MET A 197 -6.09 -20.25 -1.24
N ASN A 198 -6.02 -20.83 -0.04
CA ASN A 198 -6.93 -20.54 1.05
C ASN A 198 -6.22 -19.62 2.07
N PRO A 199 -6.59 -18.34 2.18
CA PRO A 199 -5.98 -17.45 3.17
C PRO A 199 -6.23 -17.97 4.59
N THR A 200 -5.21 -18.44 5.30
CA THR A 200 -5.37 -18.89 6.70
C THR A 200 -4.57 -18.06 7.67
N THR A 201 -3.55 -17.35 7.20
CA THR A 201 -2.64 -16.58 8.04
C THR A 201 -2.26 -15.26 7.38
N CYS A 202 -2.09 -14.22 8.20
CA CYS A 202 -1.69 -12.89 7.78
C CYS A 202 -0.54 -12.38 8.66
N LEU A 203 0.57 -12.00 8.04
CA LEU A 203 1.70 -11.34 8.69
C LEU A 203 1.72 -9.88 8.28
N VAL A 204 1.67 -8.99 9.24
CA VAL A 204 1.73 -7.55 9.00
C VAL A 204 3.07 -7.03 9.49
N ASN A 205 3.87 -6.49 8.59
CA ASN A 205 5.17 -5.92 8.89
C ASN A 205 5.17 -4.41 8.59
N PHE A 206 5.57 -3.60 9.57
CA PHE A 206 5.85 -2.18 9.39
C PHE A 206 7.35 -1.93 9.53
N TYR A 207 7.93 -1.26 8.54
CA TYR A 207 9.34 -0.94 8.41
C TYR A 207 9.53 0.58 8.47
N LYS A 208 10.38 1.05 9.38
CA LYS A 208 10.87 2.45 9.35
C LYS A 208 12.07 2.57 8.40
N ASP A 209 12.51 3.81 8.20
CA ASP A 209 13.71 4.12 7.43
C ASP A 209 14.92 3.31 7.93
N GLY A 210 15.68 2.71 7.01
CA GLY A 210 16.87 1.91 7.32
C GLY A 210 16.60 0.50 7.85
N ALA A 211 15.35 0.01 7.82
CA ALA A 211 15.06 -1.37 8.18
C ALA A 211 15.45 -2.34 7.06
N GLU A 212 16.29 -3.32 7.40
CA GLU A 212 16.65 -4.44 6.53
C GLU A 212 16.00 -5.75 7.01
N PHE A 213 15.86 -6.71 6.10
CA PHE A 213 15.38 -8.05 6.43
C PHE A 213 16.38 -9.10 5.93
N LYS A 214 16.72 -10.07 6.78
CA LYS A 214 17.68 -11.11 6.41
C LYS A 214 17.13 -11.99 5.30
N TRP A 215 18.01 -12.60 4.52
CA TRP A 215 17.63 -13.66 3.59
C TRP A 215 16.97 -14.80 4.35
N HIS A 216 15.78 -15.21 3.91
CA HIS A 216 14.98 -16.26 4.54
C HIS A 216 14.11 -16.98 3.53
N LYS A 217 13.49 -18.08 3.96
CA LYS A 217 12.40 -18.76 3.26
C LYS A 217 11.20 -18.84 4.19
N ASP A 218 10.03 -18.81 3.60
CA ASP A 218 8.77 -19.03 4.31
C ASP A 218 8.46 -20.53 4.34
N SER A 219 9.14 -21.22 5.26
CA SER A 219 9.23 -22.69 5.33
C SER A 219 8.42 -23.30 6.48
N GLU A 220 7.30 -22.67 6.86
CA GLU A 220 6.50 -23.12 8.01
C GLU A 220 5.89 -24.52 7.84
N ASP A 221 5.51 -24.91 6.63
CA ASP A 221 4.90 -26.22 6.37
C ASP A 221 5.96 -27.26 5.92
N PRO A 222 6.22 -28.32 6.72
CA PRO A 222 7.18 -29.36 6.36
C PRO A 222 6.85 -30.09 5.05
N LYS A 223 5.56 -30.20 4.67
CA LYS A 223 5.14 -30.79 3.39
C LYS A 223 5.58 -29.90 2.23
N LEU A 224 5.41 -28.58 2.34
CA LEU A 224 5.84 -27.62 1.32
C LEU A 224 7.37 -27.56 1.21
N VAL A 225 8.08 -27.71 2.33
CA VAL A 225 9.55 -27.82 2.31
C VAL A 225 10.00 -29.04 1.50
N LYS A 226 9.31 -30.17 1.64
CA LYS A 226 9.61 -31.41 0.89
C LYS A 226 9.25 -31.31 -0.59
N SER A 227 8.04 -30.83 -0.91
CA SER A 227 7.58 -30.72 -2.31
C SER A 227 8.23 -29.58 -3.08
N ARG A 228 8.74 -28.56 -2.37
CA ARG A 228 9.22 -27.28 -2.90
C ARG A 228 8.18 -26.51 -3.72
N ALA A 229 6.91 -26.90 -3.64
CA ALA A 229 5.80 -26.26 -4.33
C ALA A 229 4.53 -26.27 -3.47
N GLY A 230 3.75 -25.18 -3.54
CA GLY A 230 2.55 -25.01 -2.72
C GLY A 230 1.73 -23.78 -3.07
N PRO A 231 0.65 -23.52 -2.32
CA PRO A 231 -0.17 -22.32 -2.44
C PRO A 231 0.68 -21.05 -2.40
N PRO A 232 0.31 -19.99 -3.13
CA PRO A 232 1.11 -18.78 -3.17
C PRO A 232 1.16 -18.06 -1.82
N ILE A 233 2.23 -17.32 -1.62
CA ILE A 233 2.24 -16.21 -0.66
C ILE A 233 1.80 -14.96 -1.41
N VAL A 234 0.84 -14.22 -0.86
CA VAL A 234 0.34 -12.95 -1.42
C VAL A 234 0.84 -11.79 -0.57
N SER A 235 1.70 -10.96 -1.14
CA SER A 235 2.43 -9.90 -0.44
C SER A 235 2.02 -8.52 -0.94
N PHE A 236 1.16 -7.83 -0.17
CA PHE A 236 0.71 -6.47 -0.45
C PHE A 236 1.74 -5.44 0.03
N SER A 237 2.09 -4.46 -0.80
CA SER A 237 3.02 -3.38 -0.45
C SER A 237 2.30 -2.03 -0.38
N VAL A 238 2.40 -1.34 0.76
CA VAL A 238 1.78 -0.03 1.00
C VAL A 238 2.81 0.92 1.64
N GLY A 239 2.86 2.17 1.21
CA GLY A 239 3.78 3.17 1.77
C GLY A 239 5.09 3.27 0.99
N MET A 240 6.23 3.28 1.68
CA MET A 240 7.53 3.38 1.01
C MET A 240 7.81 2.17 0.09
N SER A 241 8.49 2.46 -1.00
CA SER A 241 8.94 1.46 -1.96
C SER A 241 10.13 0.68 -1.41
N ALA A 242 10.27 -0.57 -1.80
CA ALA A 242 11.37 -1.44 -1.37
C ALA A 242 11.93 -2.29 -2.50
N ASP A 243 13.23 -2.58 -2.43
CA ASP A 243 13.89 -3.57 -3.27
C ASP A 243 13.71 -4.96 -2.64
N PHE A 244 12.93 -5.80 -3.29
CA PHE A 244 12.74 -7.20 -2.90
C PHE A 244 13.73 -8.06 -3.69
N GLY A 245 14.69 -8.64 -2.98
CA GLY A 245 15.66 -9.57 -3.54
C GLY A 245 15.14 -11.00 -3.47
N TYR A 246 15.37 -11.80 -4.51
CA TYR A 246 15.06 -13.23 -4.50
C TYR A 246 16.10 -14.08 -5.23
N LYS A 247 16.23 -15.33 -4.80
CA LYS A 247 17.09 -16.38 -5.37
C LYS A 247 16.55 -17.77 -5.01
N TYR A 248 17.08 -18.84 -5.57
CA TYR A 248 16.51 -20.18 -5.42
C TYR A 248 17.17 -21.02 -4.32
N SER A 249 18.42 -20.69 -3.97
CA SER A 249 19.17 -21.28 -2.87
C SER A 249 19.95 -20.25 -2.05
N PHE A 250 20.27 -20.57 -0.80
CA PHE A 250 21.07 -19.67 0.05
C PHE A 250 22.50 -19.50 -0.49
N GLU A 251 23.00 -20.54 -1.14
CA GLU A 251 24.34 -20.65 -1.72
C GLU A 251 24.46 -19.93 -3.08
N ASP A 252 23.33 -19.56 -3.70
CA ASP A 252 23.37 -18.85 -4.99
C ASP A 252 24.13 -17.52 -4.82
N PRO A 253 25.16 -17.27 -5.65
CA PRO A 253 26.04 -16.10 -5.51
C PRO A 253 25.39 -14.82 -5.99
N THR A 254 24.37 -14.92 -6.84
CA THR A 254 23.61 -13.81 -7.40
C THR A 254 22.16 -13.87 -6.95
N HIS A 255 21.48 -12.73 -7.03
CA HIS A 255 20.05 -12.62 -6.75
C HIS A 255 19.41 -11.65 -7.74
N GLU A 256 18.12 -11.84 -7.97
CA GLU A 256 17.30 -10.95 -8.75
C GLU A 256 16.63 -9.92 -7.82
N VAL A 257 16.28 -8.74 -8.35
CA VAL A 257 15.65 -7.67 -7.59
C VAL A 257 14.41 -7.16 -8.30
N VAL A 258 13.29 -7.09 -7.56
CA VAL A 258 12.08 -6.40 -7.99
C VAL A 258 11.78 -5.22 -7.05
N ARG A 259 11.70 -4.01 -7.60
CA ARG A 259 11.21 -2.84 -6.85
C ARG A 259 9.72 -3.01 -6.62
N LEU A 260 9.27 -3.04 -5.37
CA LEU A 260 7.86 -3.02 -4.99
C LEU A 260 7.47 -1.61 -4.54
N ASN A 261 6.49 -1.00 -5.21
CA ASN A 261 5.97 0.32 -4.85
C ASN A 261 4.64 0.20 -4.09
N SER A 262 4.19 1.30 -3.50
CA SER A 262 2.85 1.34 -2.88
C SER A 262 1.77 0.99 -3.90
N GLY A 263 0.95 0.01 -3.56
CA GLY A 263 -0.11 -0.50 -4.43
C GLY A 263 0.25 -1.78 -5.18
N ASP A 264 1.53 -2.17 -5.21
CA ASP A 264 1.97 -3.41 -5.86
C ASP A 264 1.65 -4.62 -4.97
N VAL A 265 1.40 -5.77 -5.62
CA VAL A 265 1.21 -7.06 -4.98
C VAL A 265 2.17 -8.06 -5.62
N LEU A 266 2.98 -8.74 -4.81
CA LEU A 266 3.87 -9.81 -5.26
C LEU A 266 3.27 -11.15 -4.83
N LEU A 267 3.17 -12.09 -5.75
CA LEU A 267 2.71 -13.45 -5.51
C LEU A 267 3.84 -14.42 -5.82
N PHE A 268 4.15 -15.32 -4.88
CA PHE A 268 5.12 -16.40 -5.11
C PHE A 268 4.60 -17.74 -4.56
N GLY A 269 4.25 -18.62 -5.49
CA GLY A 269 3.67 -19.93 -5.25
C GLY A 269 4.19 -20.96 -6.24
N GLY A 270 3.59 -22.15 -6.26
CA GLY A 270 3.97 -23.22 -7.18
C GLY A 270 5.48 -23.45 -7.12
N PRO A 271 6.20 -23.50 -8.25
CA PRO A 271 7.67 -23.67 -8.28
C PRO A 271 8.46 -22.59 -7.50
N SER A 272 7.88 -21.40 -7.32
CA SER A 272 8.50 -20.27 -6.62
C SER A 272 8.10 -20.16 -5.15
N ARG A 273 7.32 -21.11 -4.60
CA ARG A 273 6.86 -21.05 -3.20
C ARG A 273 8.01 -21.02 -2.17
N MET A 274 9.16 -21.59 -2.53
CA MET A 274 10.32 -21.77 -1.65
C MET A 274 11.55 -20.93 -2.04
N ILE A 275 11.34 -19.80 -2.72
CA ILE A 275 12.42 -18.83 -2.99
C ILE A 275 13.03 -18.29 -1.69
N VAL A 276 14.36 -18.12 -1.70
CA VAL A 276 15.07 -17.36 -0.68
C VAL A 276 14.89 -15.88 -1.01
N HIS A 277 14.40 -15.09 -0.06
CA HIS A 277 14.09 -13.70 -0.32
C HIS A 277 14.42 -12.77 0.84
N SER A 278 14.50 -11.47 0.54
CA SER A 278 14.88 -10.42 1.47
C SER A 278 14.33 -9.07 1.02
N VAL A 279 14.11 -8.18 1.99
CA VAL A 279 13.98 -6.74 1.72
C VAL A 279 15.37 -6.13 1.85
N LEU A 280 15.97 -5.80 0.70
CA LEU A 280 17.35 -5.33 0.61
C LEU A 280 17.47 -3.85 0.95
N ASN A 281 16.46 -3.06 0.57
CA ASN A 281 16.46 -1.62 0.77
C ASN A 281 15.03 -1.09 0.84
N VAL A 282 14.78 -0.11 1.71
CA VAL A 282 13.54 0.67 1.77
C VAL A 282 13.88 2.10 1.37
N HIS A 283 13.21 2.61 0.33
CA HIS A 283 13.55 3.89 -0.29
C HIS A 283 12.93 5.07 0.48
N PRO A 284 13.72 5.87 1.20
CA PRO A 284 13.18 6.98 1.98
C PRO A 284 12.49 8.02 1.08
N GLY A 285 11.45 8.66 1.59
CA GLY A 285 10.72 9.71 0.86
C GLY A 285 9.83 9.22 -0.28
N SER A 286 9.78 7.91 -0.55
CA SER A 286 8.94 7.33 -1.62
C SER A 286 7.49 7.06 -1.22
N MET A 287 7.13 7.28 0.05
CA MET A 287 5.76 7.10 0.56
C MET A 287 4.77 8.05 -0.15
N PRO A 288 3.71 7.51 -0.78
CA PRO A 288 2.69 8.35 -1.40
C PRO A 288 1.98 9.26 -0.40
N GLY A 289 1.70 10.49 -0.82
CA GLY A 289 1.04 11.46 0.05
C GLY A 289 -0.37 11.08 0.51
N HIS A 290 -1.07 10.13 -0.12
CA HIS A 290 -2.46 9.76 0.26
C HIS A 290 -2.50 8.86 1.49
N LEU A 291 -1.34 8.36 1.92
CA LEU A 291 -1.13 7.57 3.12
C LEU A 291 -0.60 8.42 4.30
N ARG A 292 -0.28 9.70 4.06
CA ARG A 292 0.17 10.60 5.14
C ARG A 292 -1.00 10.83 6.11
N GLY A 293 -0.74 10.62 7.40
CA GLY A 293 -1.77 10.69 8.45
C GLY A 293 -2.64 9.44 8.56
N LYS A 294 -2.38 8.41 7.75
CA LYS A 294 -3.04 7.09 7.79
C LYS A 294 -2.12 6.01 8.35
N MET A 295 -0.82 6.14 8.09
CA MET A 295 0.22 5.34 8.71
C MET A 295 1.41 6.22 9.08
N LEU A 296 2.23 5.72 10.00
CA LEU A 296 3.56 6.30 10.25
C LEU A 296 4.41 6.27 8.98
N ASN A 297 5.35 7.21 8.87
CA ASN A 297 6.27 7.28 7.74
C ASN A 297 7.11 5.98 7.67
N GLY A 298 6.93 5.23 6.59
CA GLY A 298 7.59 3.94 6.41
C GLY A 298 6.92 3.07 5.36
N ARG A 299 7.25 1.78 5.38
CA ARG A 299 6.66 0.74 4.52
C ARG A 299 5.81 -0.19 5.35
N LEU A 300 4.61 -0.49 4.88
CA LEU A 300 3.74 -1.53 5.39
C LEU A 300 3.70 -2.67 4.38
N ASN A 301 3.81 -3.89 4.89
CA ASN A 301 3.67 -5.11 4.11
C ASN A 301 2.70 -6.04 4.80
N VAL A 302 1.68 -6.49 4.06
CA VAL A 302 0.71 -7.47 4.53
C VAL A 302 0.91 -8.72 3.70
N THR A 303 1.34 -9.79 4.34
CA THR A 303 1.69 -11.05 3.68
C THR A 303 0.71 -12.12 4.12
N VAL A 304 -0.11 -12.58 3.19
CA VAL A 304 -1.13 -13.59 3.41
C VAL A 304 -0.64 -14.94 2.93
N ARG A 305 -0.86 -15.97 3.73
CA ARG A 305 -0.36 -17.33 3.52
C ARG A 305 -1.47 -18.35 3.72
N ASP A 306 -1.28 -19.49 3.08
CA ASP A 306 -2.03 -20.72 3.29
C ASP A 306 -1.10 -21.71 3.99
N ILE A 307 -1.34 -21.94 5.28
CA ILE A 307 -0.63 -22.94 6.09
C ILE A 307 -1.42 -24.25 6.22
N GLY A 308 -2.51 -24.42 5.46
CA GLY A 308 -3.42 -25.56 5.57
C GLY A 308 -4.00 -25.68 6.98
N GLU A 309 -3.92 -26.89 7.54
CA GLU A 309 -4.37 -27.25 8.90
C GLU A 309 -3.36 -26.85 10.00
N GLY A 310 -2.31 -26.10 9.66
CA GLY A 310 -1.31 -25.65 10.62
C GLY A 310 -1.92 -24.74 11.69
N VAL A 311 -1.49 -24.91 12.94
CA VAL A 311 -1.92 -24.07 14.07
C VAL A 311 -0.78 -23.17 14.51
N ILE A 312 -1.04 -21.86 14.59
CA ILE A 312 -0.06 -20.88 15.05
C ILE A 312 -0.06 -20.82 16.58
N ASP A 313 1.10 -21.05 17.18
CA ASP A 313 1.32 -20.73 18.60
C ASP A 313 1.62 -19.23 18.75
N THR A 314 0.61 -18.44 19.10
CA THR A 314 0.74 -16.99 19.29
C THR A 314 1.55 -16.61 20.53
N SER A 315 1.88 -17.56 21.41
CA SER A 315 2.68 -17.30 22.62
C SER A 315 4.18 -17.18 22.35
N GLN A 316 4.68 -17.63 21.19
CA GLN A 316 6.13 -17.73 20.89
C GLN A 316 6.74 -16.55 20.12
N PHE A 317 6.05 -15.41 20.04
CA PHE A 317 6.53 -14.19 19.39
C PHE A 317 7.93 -13.75 19.84
N PRO A 318 8.79 -13.19 18.95
CA PRO A 318 8.56 -12.81 17.55
C PRO A 318 8.66 -13.93 16.50
N ALA A 319 9.08 -15.13 16.90
CA ALA A 319 9.22 -16.28 16.02
C ALA A 319 7.94 -17.10 16.08
N TYR A 320 7.19 -17.21 14.97
CA TYR A 320 6.03 -18.09 14.99
C TYR A 320 6.47 -19.52 14.77
N ARG A 321 5.98 -20.43 15.59
CA ARG A 321 6.00 -21.87 15.32
C ARG A 321 4.62 -22.28 14.89
N VAL A 322 4.54 -22.92 13.73
CA VAL A 322 3.34 -23.61 13.29
C VAL A 322 3.46 -25.06 13.75
N SER A 323 2.41 -25.57 14.35
CA SER A 323 2.31 -26.99 14.68
C SER A 323 1.39 -27.69 13.68
N TYR A 324 1.81 -28.86 13.22
CA TYR A 324 1.02 -29.75 12.38
C TYR A 324 0.81 -31.06 13.14
N ASP A 325 -0.45 -31.48 13.31
CA ASP A 325 -0.81 -32.68 14.09
C ASP A 325 -0.23 -32.65 15.53
N GLY A 326 -0.14 -31.46 16.14
CA GLY A 326 0.43 -31.25 17.48
C GLY A 326 1.96 -31.25 17.54
N VAL A 327 2.66 -31.40 16.41
CA VAL A 327 4.13 -31.39 16.33
C VAL A 327 4.62 -30.04 15.80
N PRO A 328 5.50 -29.32 16.51
CA PRO A 328 6.08 -28.07 16.02
C PRO A 328 6.89 -28.31 14.74
N ALA A 329 6.66 -27.50 13.71
CA ALA A 329 7.46 -27.53 12.49
C ALA A 329 8.90 -27.08 12.77
N GLU A 330 9.87 -27.81 12.22
CA GLU A 330 11.28 -27.44 12.23
C GLU A 330 11.57 -26.36 11.17
N GLY A 331 11.07 -25.15 11.42
CA GLY A 331 11.30 -24.00 10.57
C GLY A 331 11.29 -22.73 11.40
N ASN A 332 12.45 -22.08 11.52
CA ASN A 332 12.50 -20.72 12.06
C ASN A 332 12.13 -19.73 10.95
N VAL A 333 11.20 -18.80 11.23
CA VAL A 333 10.86 -17.69 10.33
C VAL A 333 11.21 -16.34 10.94
#